data_AF-A0A068NUZ8-F1
#
_entry.id   AF-A0A068NUZ8-F1
#
_cell.length_a   1.000
_cell.length_b   1.000
_cell.length_c   1.000
_cell.angle_alpha   90.00
_cell.angle_beta   90.00
_cell.angle_gamma   90.00
#
_symmetry.space_group_name_H-M   'P 1'
#
loop_
_entity.id
_entity.type
_entity.pdbx_description
1 polymer ?
#
loop_
_entity_poly.entity_id
_entity_poly.type
_entity_poly.pdbx_seq_one_letter_code
_entity_poly.pdbx_strand_id
1 'polypeptide(L)'
;MSESLSRRSLCRWTAGAAAGSLAGLGLAQEPAKTPTPVEAPFTRDYAAPEFQPRWKKPQLNRLMVQDFVIYAHSDLEMTKKLLDREPLLVNGFMDWGAGDWESGLGGASHMGRHDIVELLLERGARIDIFCATMMGQLEAVKSFLTLQPHLIDSRGPHGFTLHFHAQLAGKDADKMVDYLQSVKKIELKPNPFVQKPPPA
;
A
#
# COMPACT_ATOMS: atom_id res chain seq x y z
N MET A 1 -27.21 -13.90 -17.38
CA MET A 1 -27.24 -12.41 -17.41
C MET A 1 -27.15 -11.95 -15.96
N SER A 2 -25.96 -11.57 -15.51
CA SER A 2 -25.67 -11.20 -14.11
C SER A 2 -25.59 -9.68 -14.06
N GLU A 3 -26.60 -9.02 -13.52
CA GLU A 3 -26.55 -7.58 -13.30
C GLU A 3 -25.62 -7.26 -12.13
N SER A 4 -24.59 -6.47 -12.41
CA SER A 4 -23.67 -5.91 -11.43
C SER A 4 -24.36 -4.82 -10.62
N LEU A 5 -24.45 -4.99 -9.31
CA LEU A 5 -24.88 -3.92 -8.40
C LEU A 5 -23.77 -2.86 -8.30
N SER A 6 -23.98 -1.72 -8.98
CA SER A 6 -23.12 -0.53 -8.93
C SER A 6 -23.42 0.30 -7.68
N ARG A 7 -22.38 0.68 -6.93
CA ARG A 7 -22.43 1.40 -5.63
C ARG A 7 -22.82 2.89 -5.72
N ARG A 8 -23.61 3.31 -6.72
CA ARG A 8 -23.86 4.75 -6.99
C ARG A 8 -25.29 5.26 -6.80
N SER A 9 -26.19 4.53 -6.17
CA SER A 9 -27.57 5.01 -6.02
C SER A 9 -28.15 4.73 -4.64
N LEU A 10 -27.92 5.64 -3.69
CA LEU A 10 -28.78 5.86 -2.51
C LEU A 10 -28.46 7.20 -1.84
N CYS A 11 -28.97 8.27 -2.44
CA CYS A 11 -29.30 9.50 -1.71
C CYS A 11 -30.47 10.19 -2.43
N ARG A 12 -31.69 9.77 -2.09
CA ARG A 12 -32.90 10.55 -2.36
C ARG A 12 -33.25 11.30 -1.07
N TRP A 13 -32.96 12.59 -1.04
CA TRP A 13 -33.48 13.49 -0.01
C TRP A 13 -34.87 13.94 -0.42
N THR A 14 -35.89 13.61 0.38
CA THR A 14 -37.20 14.25 0.32
C THR A 14 -37.13 15.58 1.07
N ALA A 15 -37.17 16.69 0.34
CA ALA A 15 -37.27 18.02 0.92
C ALA A 15 -38.72 18.27 1.40
N GLY A 16 -38.92 18.30 2.72
CA GLY A 16 -40.10 18.88 3.35
C GLY A 16 -39.73 20.25 3.93
N ALA A 17 -40.35 21.31 3.44
CA ALA A 17 -40.15 22.67 3.94
C ALA A 17 -41.01 22.91 5.20
N ALA A 18 -40.38 23.34 6.29
CA ALA A 18 -41.06 24.00 7.40
C ALA A 18 -40.22 25.22 7.83
N ALA A 19 -40.78 26.41 7.65
CA ALA A 19 -40.19 27.67 8.05
C ALA A 19 -40.44 27.92 9.55
N GLY A 20 -39.40 28.28 10.30
CA GLY A 20 -39.52 28.66 11.71
C GLY A 20 -38.22 29.23 12.28
N SER A 21 -38.22 30.55 12.49
CA SER A 21 -37.30 31.45 13.23
C SER A 21 -36.01 30.88 13.88
N LEU A 22 -34.87 31.35 13.35
CA LEU A 22 -33.52 31.21 13.91
C LEU A 22 -33.27 32.19 15.07
N ALA A 23 -33.17 31.67 16.30
CA ALA A 23 -32.43 32.32 17.37
C ALA A 23 -31.01 31.71 17.38
N GLY A 24 -30.02 32.52 16.99
CA GLY A 24 -28.64 32.09 16.82
C GLY A 24 -27.96 31.71 18.12
N LEU A 25 -27.86 30.41 18.38
CA LEU A 25 -26.74 29.82 19.10
C LEU A 25 -25.79 29.27 18.02
N GLY A 26 -24.78 30.05 17.69
CA GLY A 26 -23.66 29.56 16.89
C GLY A 26 -22.91 28.51 17.71
N LEU A 27 -23.34 27.25 17.61
CA LEU A 27 -22.52 26.12 18.00
C LEU A 27 -21.31 26.13 17.06
N ALA A 28 -20.18 26.61 17.55
CA ALA A 28 -18.91 26.39 16.88
C ALA A 28 -18.79 24.88 16.65
N GLN A 29 -18.87 24.46 15.39
CA GLN A 29 -18.67 23.07 15.00
C GLN A 29 -17.23 22.74 15.38
N GLU A 30 -17.02 21.88 16.39
CA GLU A 30 -15.68 21.41 16.71
C GLU A 30 -15.05 20.86 15.41
N PRO A 31 -13.76 21.19 15.14
CA PRO A 31 -13.10 20.66 13.96
C PRO A 31 -13.23 19.14 13.96
N ALA A 32 -13.70 18.59 12.84
CA ALA A 32 -13.89 17.15 12.70
C ALA A 32 -12.59 16.45 13.08
N LYS A 33 -12.64 15.63 14.14
CA LYS A 33 -11.48 14.86 14.59
C LYS A 33 -11.01 13.97 13.44
N THR A 34 -9.70 13.98 13.18
CA THR A 34 -9.10 13.09 12.18
C THR A 34 -9.46 11.64 12.53
N PRO A 35 -10.00 10.85 11.59
CA PRO A 35 -10.33 9.45 11.84
C PRO A 35 -9.08 8.70 12.32
N THR A 36 -9.21 7.97 13.43
CA THR A 36 -8.15 7.09 13.94
C THR A 36 -8.38 5.66 13.43
N PRO A 37 -7.33 4.83 13.27
CA PRO A 37 -7.50 3.45 12.81
C PRO A 37 -8.36 2.64 13.79
N VAL A 38 -9.42 2.02 13.26
CA VAL A 38 -10.35 1.14 13.97
C VAL A 38 -10.46 -0.19 13.24
N GLU A 39 -10.55 -1.29 13.97
CA GLU A 39 -10.79 -2.61 13.38
C GLU A 39 -12.20 -2.67 12.79
N ALA A 40 -12.35 -3.42 11.69
CA ALA A 40 -13.67 -3.69 11.12
C ALA A 40 -14.51 -4.54 12.10
N PRO A 41 -15.84 -4.31 12.18
CA PRO A 41 -16.70 -5.10 13.06
C PRO A 41 -16.65 -6.58 12.66
N PHE A 42 -16.54 -7.45 13.67
CA PHE A 42 -16.42 -8.89 13.46
C PHE A 42 -17.24 -9.67 14.51
N THR A 43 -18.04 -10.62 14.02
CA THR A 43 -18.74 -11.62 14.83
C THR A 43 -18.49 -12.98 14.19
N ARG A 44 -18.13 -13.99 14.99
CA ARG A 44 -17.97 -15.37 14.48
C ARG A 44 -19.35 -15.96 14.19
N ASP A 45 -19.52 -16.47 12.97
CA ASP A 45 -20.60 -17.37 12.54
C ASP A 45 -20.13 -18.85 12.50
N TYR A 46 -18.98 -19.13 13.12
CA TYR A 46 -18.33 -20.45 13.21
C TYR A 46 -17.76 -20.73 14.61
N ALA A 47 -17.45 -22.01 14.89
CA ALA A 47 -16.85 -22.43 16.16
C ALA A 47 -15.43 -21.87 16.34
N ALA A 48 -15.09 -21.42 17.57
CA ALA A 48 -13.76 -20.91 17.85
C ALA A 48 -12.68 -22.01 17.69
N PRO A 49 -11.45 -21.66 17.25
CA PRO A 49 -10.34 -22.61 17.19
C PRO A 49 -10.01 -23.21 18.56
N GLU A 50 -9.72 -24.51 18.61
CA GLU A 50 -9.33 -25.20 19.85
C GLU A 50 -7.96 -24.75 20.36
N PHE A 51 -7.02 -24.49 19.43
CA PHE A 51 -5.70 -23.99 19.77
C PHE A 51 -5.74 -22.50 20.14
N GLN A 52 -5.26 -22.18 21.34
CA GLN A 52 -5.16 -20.81 21.84
C GLN A 52 -3.69 -20.35 21.86
N PRO A 53 -3.30 -19.40 20.99
CA PRO A 53 -1.92 -18.93 20.93
C PRO A 53 -1.54 -18.14 22.19
N ARG A 54 -0.27 -18.24 22.59
CA ARG A 54 0.28 -17.45 23.72
C ARG A 54 1.06 -16.25 23.21
N TRP A 55 0.62 -15.05 23.57
CA TRP A 55 1.27 -13.78 23.23
C TRP A 55 2.34 -13.43 24.27
N LYS A 56 3.52 -14.07 24.17
CA LYS A 56 4.60 -13.91 25.17
C LYS A 56 5.36 -12.58 25.08
N LYS A 57 5.41 -11.96 23.90
CA LYS A 57 6.09 -10.70 23.65
C LYS A 57 5.06 -9.66 23.20
N PRO A 58 5.24 -8.37 23.55
CA PRO A 58 4.39 -7.33 23.01
C PRO A 58 4.53 -7.29 21.48
N GLN A 59 3.44 -6.94 20.80
CA GLN A 59 3.47 -6.63 19.38
C GLN A 59 4.24 -5.33 19.14
N LEU A 60 4.71 -5.13 17.92
CA LEU A 60 5.29 -3.85 17.51
C LEU A 60 4.27 -2.73 17.73
N ASN A 61 4.76 -1.58 18.17
CA ASN A 61 3.89 -0.43 18.36
C ASN A 61 3.35 0.03 17.00
N ARG A 62 2.02 0.05 16.84
CA ARG A 62 1.35 0.43 15.59
C ARG A 62 1.79 1.79 15.07
N LEU A 63 1.91 2.81 15.93
CA LEU A 63 2.34 4.14 15.48
C LEU A 63 3.78 4.12 14.96
N MET A 64 4.67 3.34 15.61
CA MET A 64 6.04 3.19 15.11
C MET A 64 6.10 2.47 13.76
N VAL A 65 5.27 1.45 13.55
CA VAL A 65 5.16 0.79 12.23
C VAL A 65 4.61 1.77 11.19
N GLN A 66 3.60 2.56 11.55
CA GLN A 66 2.99 3.55 10.66
C GLN A 66 4.02 4.60 10.23
N ASP A 67 4.72 5.19 11.20
CA ASP A 67 5.76 6.18 10.96
C ASP A 67 6.88 5.59 10.10
N PHE A 68 7.33 4.37 10.43
CA PHE A 68 8.35 3.68 9.65
C PHE A 68 7.94 3.47 8.19
N VAL A 69 6.72 2.98 7.93
CA VAL A 69 6.22 2.79 6.56
C VAL A 69 6.12 4.13 5.84
N ILE A 70 5.60 5.19 6.48
CA ILE A 70 5.53 6.54 5.90
C ILE A 70 6.92 7.06 5.53
N TYR A 71 7.89 6.97 6.44
CA TYR A 71 9.25 7.44 6.16
C TYR A 71 9.93 6.63 5.05
N ALA A 72 9.66 5.33 4.96
CA ALA A 72 10.22 4.48 3.90
C ALA A 72 9.81 4.92 2.47
N HIS A 73 8.77 5.75 2.33
CA HIS A 73 8.41 6.34 1.04
C HIS A 73 9.42 7.40 0.55
N SER A 74 10.14 8.07 1.46
CA SER A 74 10.90 9.27 1.07
C SER A 74 12.10 9.69 1.94
N ASP A 75 12.18 9.25 3.19
CA ASP A 75 13.18 9.72 4.15
C ASP A 75 14.09 8.56 4.58
N LEU A 76 15.24 8.47 3.92
CA LEU A 76 16.24 7.43 4.17
C LEU A 76 16.78 7.49 5.61
N GLU A 77 17.06 8.68 6.13
CA GLU A 77 17.67 8.86 7.44
C GLU A 77 16.70 8.52 8.57
N MET A 78 15.44 8.93 8.45
CA MET A 78 14.41 8.51 9.41
C MET A 78 14.11 7.02 9.32
N THR A 79 14.07 6.45 8.11
CA THR A 79 13.90 5.00 7.91
C THR A 79 15.01 4.23 8.63
N LYS A 80 16.27 4.64 8.43
CA LYS A 80 17.44 4.05 9.09
C LYS A 80 17.37 4.20 10.61
N LYS A 81 17.06 5.40 11.11
CA LYS A 81 16.94 5.67 12.55
C LYS A 81 15.91 4.78 13.23
N LEU A 82 14.75 4.56 12.59
CA LEU A 82 13.71 3.69 13.15
C LEU A 82 14.11 2.22 13.10
N LEU A 83 14.74 1.75 12.03
CA LEU A 83 15.27 0.38 11.95
C LEU A 83 16.37 0.10 12.97
N ASP A 84 17.27 1.06 13.20
CA ASP A 84 18.32 0.93 14.21
C ASP A 84 17.73 0.87 15.63
N ARG A 85 16.59 1.53 15.86
CA ARG A 85 15.85 1.49 17.13
C ARG A 85 15.09 0.18 17.33
N GLU A 86 14.39 -0.29 16.31
CA GLU A 86 13.56 -1.51 16.36
C GLU A 86 13.76 -2.32 15.06
N PRO A 87 14.74 -3.25 15.04
CA PRO A 87 15.10 -3.99 13.83
C PRO A 87 13.96 -4.83 13.24
N LEU A 88 12.97 -5.23 14.05
CA LEU A 88 11.84 -6.03 13.57
C LEU A 88 10.88 -5.24 12.66
N LEU A 89 10.99 -3.90 12.62
CA LEU A 89 10.24 -3.06 11.67
C LEU A 89 10.50 -3.44 10.22
N VAL A 90 11.67 -4.01 9.89
CA VAL A 90 12.03 -4.41 8.52
C VAL A 90 11.02 -5.38 7.89
N ASN A 91 10.29 -6.14 8.71
CA ASN A 91 9.21 -7.04 8.29
C ASN A 91 7.83 -6.62 8.85
N GLY A 92 7.72 -5.41 9.39
CA GLY A 92 6.46 -4.84 9.87
C GLY A 92 5.57 -4.41 8.71
N PHE A 93 4.25 -4.60 8.87
CA PHE A 93 3.24 -4.16 7.93
C PHE A 93 2.22 -3.26 8.61
N MET A 94 1.76 -2.24 7.89
CA MET A 94 0.63 -1.40 8.25
C MET A 94 -0.58 -1.78 7.40
N ASP A 95 -1.75 -1.92 8.02
CA ASP A 95 -3.03 -1.98 7.30
C ASP A 95 -3.58 -0.57 7.23
N TRP A 96 -3.55 0.03 6.05
CA TRP A 96 -4.16 1.35 5.81
C TRP A 96 -5.69 1.28 5.80
N GLY A 97 -6.26 0.08 5.84
CA GLY A 97 -7.68 -0.22 5.85
C GLY A 97 -8.10 -1.03 4.63
N ALA A 98 -9.16 -1.82 4.80
CA ALA A 98 -9.74 -2.66 3.73
C ALA A 98 -8.74 -3.64 3.09
N GLY A 99 -7.70 -4.05 3.83
CA GLY A 99 -6.70 -5.02 3.37
C GLY A 99 -5.57 -4.40 2.55
N ASP A 100 -5.40 -3.07 2.58
CA ASP A 100 -4.25 -2.38 2.01
C ASP A 100 -3.04 -2.50 2.95
N TRP A 101 -2.43 -3.70 2.93
CA TRP A 101 -1.26 -4.02 3.75
C TRP A 101 0.03 -3.56 3.08
N GLU A 102 0.84 -2.82 3.82
CA GLU A 102 2.08 -2.26 3.31
C GLU A 102 3.24 -2.41 4.30
N SER A 103 4.38 -2.87 3.79
CA SER A 103 5.67 -2.83 4.50
C SER A 103 6.49 -1.61 4.07
N GLY A 104 7.55 -1.30 4.83
CA GLY A 104 8.51 -0.27 4.40
C GLY A 104 9.12 -0.56 3.02
N LEU A 105 9.34 -1.85 2.69
CA LEU A 105 9.84 -2.26 1.37
C LEU A 105 8.80 -1.96 0.28
N GLY A 106 7.52 -2.19 0.55
CA GLY A 106 6.41 -1.87 -0.35
C GLY A 106 6.29 -0.36 -0.63
N GLY A 107 6.40 0.46 0.42
CA GLY A 107 6.40 1.92 0.32
C GLY A 107 7.54 2.44 -0.54
N ALA A 108 8.77 2.03 -0.22
CA ALA A 108 9.93 2.39 -1.02
C ALA A 108 9.83 1.90 -2.48
N SER A 109 9.28 0.70 -2.69
CA SER A 109 9.14 0.07 -4.01
C SER A 109 8.14 0.77 -4.93
N HIS A 110 7.01 1.26 -4.42
CA HIS A 110 6.08 1.99 -5.29
C HIS A 110 6.48 3.45 -5.50
N MET A 111 7.37 3.97 -4.66
CA MET A 111 7.96 5.31 -4.81
C MET A 111 9.24 5.35 -5.65
N GLY A 112 9.76 4.19 -6.06
CA GLY A 112 11.00 4.11 -6.86
C GLY A 112 12.25 4.50 -6.07
N ARG A 113 12.24 4.35 -4.74
CA ARG A 113 13.36 4.70 -3.85
C ARG A 113 14.37 3.57 -3.74
N HIS A 114 15.19 3.42 -4.79
CA HIS A 114 16.27 2.41 -4.86
C HIS A 114 17.18 2.48 -3.62
N ASP A 115 17.53 3.68 -3.16
CA ASP A 115 18.35 3.92 -1.97
C ASP A 115 17.75 3.34 -0.68
N ILE A 116 16.43 3.49 -0.49
CA ILE A 116 15.74 2.94 0.67
C ILE A 116 15.53 1.43 0.51
N VAL A 117 15.21 0.96 -0.71
CA VAL A 117 15.06 -0.48 -0.98
C VAL A 117 16.36 -1.23 -0.73
N GLU A 118 17.50 -0.72 -1.19
CA GLU A 118 18.82 -1.31 -0.95
C GLU A 118 19.11 -1.42 0.54
N LEU A 119 18.91 -0.34 1.31
CA LEU A 119 19.02 -0.38 2.77
C LEU A 119 18.13 -1.47 3.37
N LEU A 120 16.86 -1.54 2.99
CA LEU A 120 15.92 -2.50 3.56
C LEU A 120 16.31 -3.95 3.25
N LEU A 121 16.75 -4.23 2.02
CA LEU A 121 17.23 -5.55 1.61
C LEU A 121 18.52 -5.93 2.37
N GLU A 122 19.45 -4.99 2.56
CA GLU A 122 20.64 -5.20 3.40
C GLU A 122 20.28 -5.52 4.86
N ARG A 123 19.17 -4.98 5.37
CA ARG A 123 18.63 -5.29 6.70
C ARG A 123 17.76 -6.56 6.74
N GLY A 124 17.68 -7.31 5.65
CA GLY A 124 16.97 -8.59 5.58
C GLY A 124 15.46 -8.46 5.35
N ALA A 125 15.00 -7.38 4.71
CA ALA A 125 13.64 -7.32 4.19
C ALA A 125 13.39 -8.46 3.20
N ARG A 126 12.20 -9.06 3.28
CA ARG A 126 11.80 -10.14 2.36
C ARG A 126 11.39 -9.53 1.03
N ILE A 127 12.20 -9.78 0.00
CA ILE A 127 11.89 -9.34 -1.37
C ILE A 127 10.59 -9.99 -1.87
N ASP A 128 9.76 -9.17 -2.51
CA ASP A 128 8.59 -9.62 -3.26
C ASP A 128 8.72 -9.29 -4.75
N ILE A 129 7.74 -9.72 -5.54
CA ILE A 129 7.75 -9.48 -6.98
C ILE A 129 7.66 -7.98 -7.33
N PHE A 130 7.00 -7.15 -6.52
CA PHE A 130 6.87 -5.71 -6.79
C PHE A 130 8.20 -4.98 -6.60
N CYS A 131 8.92 -5.30 -5.53
CA CYS A 131 10.28 -4.86 -5.29
C CYS A 131 11.22 -5.36 -6.39
N ALA A 132 11.18 -6.64 -6.75
CA ALA A 132 12.01 -7.17 -7.83
C ALA A 132 11.72 -6.48 -9.17
N THR A 133 10.46 -6.18 -9.46
CA THR A 133 10.05 -5.40 -10.63
C THR A 133 10.59 -3.97 -10.60
N MET A 134 10.45 -3.24 -9.48
CA MET A 134 11.00 -1.89 -9.35
C MET A 134 12.54 -1.88 -9.38
N MET A 135 13.21 -2.92 -8.88
CA MET A 135 14.67 -3.02 -8.93
C MET A 135 15.20 -3.47 -10.31
N GLY A 136 14.33 -3.65 -11.31
CA GLY A 136 14.75 -4.06 -12.66
C GLY A 136 15.25 -5.50 -12.76
N GLN A 137 14.95 -6.36 -11.78
CA GLN A 137 15.42 -7.74 -11.71
C GLN A 137 14.62 -8.66 -12.66
N LEU A 138 14.76 -8.44 -13.97
CA LEU A 138 13.94 -9.06 -15.01
C LEU A 138 13.88 -10.59 -14.93
N GLU A 139 15.02 -11.25 -14.71
CA GLU A 139 15.07 -12.72 -14.65
C GLU A 139 14.40 -13.28 -13.39
N ALA A 140 14.43 -12.55 -12.27
CA ALA A 140 13.68 -12.91 -11.07
C ALA A 140 12.17 -12.78 -11.31
N VAL A 141 11.73 -11.68 -11.93
CA VAL A 141 10.31 -11.46 -12.28
C VAL A 141 9.80 -12.54 -13.25
N LYS A 142 10.58 -12.90 -14.27
CA LYS A 142 10.28 -14.03 -15.16
C LYS A 142 10.12 -15.34 -14.40
N SER A 143 10.99 -15.59 -13.43
CA SER A 143 10.94 -16.80 -12.61
C SER A 143 9.69 -16.83 -11.74
N PHE A 144 9.33 -15.70 -11.11
CA PHE A 144 8.08 -15.58 -10.35
C PHE A 144 6.84 -15.85 -11.21
N LEU A 145 6.76 -15.23 -12.40
CA LEU A 145 5.61 -15.40 -13.30
C LEU A 145 5.57 -16.78 -13.96
N THR A 146 6.71 -17.46 -14.08
CA THR A 146 6.76 -18.86 -14.54
C THR A 146 6.20 -19.79 -13.47
N LEU A 147 6.59 -19.59 -12.20
CA LEU A 147 6.14 -20.41 -11.07
C LEU A 147 4.68 -20.13 -10.69
N GLN A 148 4.26 -18.87 -10.72
CA GLN A 148 2.90 -18.44 -10.41
C GLN A 148 2.43 -17.38 -11.41
N PRO A 149 1.83 -17.79 -12.53
CA PRO A 149 1.37 -16.88 -13.58
C PRO A 149 0.35 -15.84 -13.10
N HIS A 150 -0.47 -16.17 -12.09
CA HIS A 150 -1.49 -15.24 -11.57
C HIS A 150 -0.89 -14.02 -10.84
N LEU A 151 0.41 -14.01 -10.52
CA LEU A 151 1.06 -12.84 -9.94
C LEU A 151 1.02 -11.62 -10.87
N ILE A 152 0.82 -11.80 -12.18
CA ILE A 152 0.64 -10.68 -13.13
C ILE A 152 -0.55 -9.79 -12.75
N ASP A 153 -1.54 -10.34 -12.04
CA ASP A 153 -2.75 -9.66 -11.59
C ASP A 153 -2.71 -9.24 -10.11
N SER A 154 -1.63 -9.59 -9.41
CA SER A 154 -1.46 -9.18 -8.01
C SER A 154 -1.35 -7.67 -7.87
N ARG A 155 -1.79 -7.18 -6.71
CA ARG A 155 -1.78 -5.78 -6.33
C ARG A 155 -0.84 -5.58 -5.16
N GLY A 156 0.07 -4.64 -5.31
CA GLY A 156 0.91 -4.16 -4.22
C GLY A 156 0.14 -3.13 -3.37
N PRO A 157 0.85 -2.41 -2.48
CA PRO A 157 0.27 -1.32 -1.70
C PRO A 157 -0.50 -0.34 -2.59
N HIS A 158 -1.62 0.15 -2.07
CA HIS A 158 -2.52 1.09 -2.73
C HIS A 158 -3.09 0.60 -4.07
N GLY A 159 -3.03 -0.70 -4.33
CA GLY A 159 -3.57 -1.30 -5.56
C GLY A 159 -2.66 -1.16 -6.78
N PHE A 160 -1.40 -0.76 -6.61
CA PHE A 160 -0.45 -0.63 -7.72
C PHE A 160 -0.12 -1.99 -8.36
N THR A 161 -0.02 -2.00 -9.69
CA THR A 161 0.25 -3.22 -10.49
C THR A 161 1.74 -3.41 -10.71
N LEU A 162 2.15 -4.60 -11.16
CA LEU A 162 3.52 -4.81 -11.63
C LEU A 162 3.92 -3.80 -12.73
N HIS A 163 3.02 -3.50 -13.68
CA HIS A 163 3.29 -2.49 -14.71
C HIS A 163 3.50 -1.07 -14.15
N PHE A 164 2.90 -0.74 -13.00
CA PHE A 164 3.17 0.52 -12.32
C PHE A 164 4.61 0.54 -11.80
N HIS A 165 5.03 -0.50 -11.09
CA HIS A 165 6.40 -0.64 -10.56
C HIS A 165 7.45 -0.75 -11.68
N ALA A 166 7.12 -1.36 -12.81
CA ALA A 166 8.03 -1.52 -13.94
C ALA A 166 8.50 -0.19 -14.52
N GLN A 167 7.62 0.82 -14.53
CA GLN A 167 8.00 2.18 -14.96
C GLN A 167 9.04 2.83 -14.05
N LEU A 168 9.23 2.30 -12.83
CA LEU A 168 10.20 2.79 -11.84
C LEU A 168 11.50 1.99 -11.83
N ALA A 169 11.69 1.07 -12.79
CA ALA A 169 12.87 0.22 -12.88
C ALA A 169 14.15 0.89 -13.39
N GLY A 170 14.25 2.22 -13.23
CA GLY A 170 15.38 3.02 -13.68
C GLY A 170 15.71 2.77 -15.14
N LYS A 171 16.97 2.45 -15.44
CA LYS A 171 17.46 2.16 -16.80
C LYS A 171 16.83 0.92 -17.44
N ASP A 172 16.24 0.02 -16.65
CA ASP A 172 15.64 -1.23 -17.13
C ASP A 172 14.12 -1.14 -17.24
N ALA A 173 13.53 0.06 -17.05
CA ALA A 173 12.10 0.31 -17.12
C ALA A 173 11.48 -0.14 -18.46
N ASP A 174 12.06 0.26 -19.60
CA ASP A 174 11.53 -0.10 -20.91
C ASP A 174 11.48 -1.62 -21.10
N LYS A 175 12.56 -2.32 -20.77
CA LYS A 175 12.64 -3.79 -20.88
C LYS A 175 11.64 -4.49 -19.95
N MET A 176 11.49 -4.01 -18.73
CA MET A 176 10.57 -4.58 -17.76
C MET A 176 9.12 -4.35 -18.19
N VAL A 177 8.79 -3.13 -18.64
CA VAL A 177 7.47 -2.78 -19.20
C VAL A 177 7.16 -3.63 -20.41
N ASP A 178 8.09 -3.74 -21.38
CA ASP A 178 7.92 -4.55 -22.58
C ASP A 178 7.65 -6.02 -22.24
N TYR A 179 8.42 -6.57 -21.31
CA TYR A 179 8.20 -7.94 -20.85
C TYR A 179 6.81 -8.11 -20.22
N LEU A 180 6.43 -7.26 -19.26
CA LEU A 180 5.12 -7.39 -18.60
C LEU A 180 3.95 -7.14 -19.57
N GLN A 181 4.10 -6.24 -20.55
CA GLN A 181 3.11 -6.04 -21.62
C GLN A 181 3.00 -7.25 -22.56
N SER A 182 4.10 -7.99 -22.77
CA SER A 182 4.08 -9.26 -23.52
C SER A 182 3.37 -10.39 -22.77
N VAL A 183 3.44 -10.40 -21.43
CA VAL A 183 2.72 -11.35 -20.58
C VAL A 183 1.24 -10.98 -20.48
N LYS A 184 0.94 -9.70 -20.22
CA LYS A 184 -0.42 -9.18 -20.15
C LYS A 184 -0.46 -7.73 -20.63
N LYS A 185 -1.16 -7.53 -21.76
CA LYS A 185 -1.37 -6.20 -22.31
C LYS A 185 -2.38 -5.40 -21.48
N ILE A 186 -1.99 -4.21 -21.03
CA ILE A 186 -2.88 -3.25 -20.36
C ILE A 186 -2.72 -1.84 -20.94
N GLU A 187 -3.71 -0.98 -20.71
CA GLU A 187 -3.52 0.45 -20.86
C GLU A 187 -2.50 0.93 -19.81
N LEU A 188 -1.32 1.35 -20.26
CA LEU A 188 -0.26 1.83 -19.38
C LEU A 188 -0.41 3.33 -19.15
N LYS A 189 -0.83 3.71 -17.95
CA LYS A 189 -0.86 5.12 -17.53
C LYS A 189 0.55 5.55 -17.11
N PRO A 190 0.98 6.77 -17.47
CA PRO A 190 2.25 7.32 -17.01
C PRO A 190 2.34 7.29 -15.48
N ASN A 191 3.44 6.75 -14.96
CA ASN A 191 3.66 6.72 -13.53
C ASN A 191 4.13 8.11 -13.04
N PRO A 192 3.42 8.73 -12.07
CA PRO A 192 3.72 10.07 -11.58
C PRO A 192 5.04 10.17 -10.79
N PHE A 193 5.59 9.05 -10.34
CA PHE A 193 6.82 8.99 -9.54
C PHE A 193 8.09 8.77 -10.37
N VAL A 194 7.96 8.63 -11.70
CA VAL A 194 9.12 8.58 -12.59
C VAL A 194 9.84 9.93 -12.52
N GLN A 195 11.05 9.91 -11.98
CA GLN A 195 11.90 11.10 -11.95
C GLN A 195 12.30 11.45 -13.37
N LYS A 196 12.02 12.70 -13.78
CA LYS A 196 12.54 13.21 -15.05
C LYS A 196 14.04 13.48 -14.87
N PRO A 197 14.87 13.20 -15.89
CA PRO A 197 16.24 13.68 -15.87
C PRO A 197 16.24 15.19 -15.64
N PRO A 198 17.22 15.74 -14.89
CA PRO A 198 17.37 17.18 -14.80
C PRO A 198 17.46 17.77 -16.22
N PRO A 199 16.85 18.94 -16.48
CA PRO A 199 17.01 19.60 -17.77
C PRO A 199 18.50 19.80 -18.04
N ALA A 200 18.91 19.50 -19.27
CA ALA A 200 20.28 19.63 -19.75
C ALA A 200 20.81 21.06 -19.64
#